data_AF-A0A8S4GF69-F1
#
_entry.id   AF-A0A8S4GF69-F1
#
_cell.length_a   1.000
_cell.length_b   1.000
_cell.length_c   1.000
_cell.angle_alpha   90.00
_cell.angle_beta   90.00
_cell.angle_gamma   90.00
#
_symmetry.space_group_name_H-M   'P 1'
#
loop_
_entity.id
_entity.type
_entity.pdbx_description
1 polymer ?
#
loop_
_entity_poly.entity_id
_entity_poly.type
_entity_poly.pdbx_seq_one_letter_code
_entity_poly.pdbx_strand_id
1 'polypeptide(L)'
;MLILSAAVLVSGEIFTFIGFVTNYPEVLIHLGGLAIMGALGQLFIFFMVSEFGPLPCSVVTTTRKFFTVLASVIIFRNVLLARQWFGAVLVFSGLFLDIFYSKGKSPIKK
;
A
#
# COMPACT_ATOMS: atom_id res chain seq x y z
N MET A 1 14.69 8.69 6.80
CA MET A 1 15.45 7.95 7.85
C MET A 1 16.12 8.92 8.82
N LEU A 2 17.06 9.77 8.40
CA LEU A 2 17.82 10.66 9.30
C LEU A 2 16.97 11.55 10.23
N ILE A 3 15.92 12.18 9.70
CA ILE A 3 15.02 13.07 10.47
C ILE A 3 14.21 12.29 11.52
N LEU A 4 13.74 11.09 11.17
CA LEU A 4 13.00 10.23 12.11
C LEU A 4 13.91 9.73 13.24
N SER A 5 15.14 9.35 12.90
CA SER A 5 16.13 8.93 13.89
C SER A 5 16.45 10.05 14.89
N ALA A 6 16.62 11.28 14.40
CA ALA A 6 16.83 12.45 15.25
C ALA A 6 15.61 12.77 16.13
N ALA A 7 14.40 12.73 15.55
CA ALA A 7 13.16 12.97 16.30
C ALA A 7 12.95 11.97 17.44
N VAL A 8 13.22 10.69 17.19
CA VAL A 8 13.13 9.62 18.19
C VAL A 8 14.18 9.78 19.31
N LEU A 9 15.37 10.27 18.96
CA LEU A 9 16.41 10.56 19.96
C LEU A 9 16.01 11.72 20.87
N VAL A 10 15.39 12.76 20.31
CA VAL A 10 14.96 13.96 21.05
C VAL A 10 13.71 13.70 21.89
N SER A 11 12.76 12.90 21.40
CA SER A 11 11.54 12.59 22.14
C SER A 11 11.73 11.60 23.28
N GLY A 12 12.81 10.82 23.29
CA GLY A 12 13.10 9.83 24.34
C GLY A 12 12.16 8.62 24.33
N GLU A 13 11.32 8.46 23.31
CA GLU A 13 10.28 7.43 23.24
C GLU A 13 10.85 5.99 23.17
N ILE A 14 12.15 5.84 22.87
CA ILE A 14 12.84 4.54 22.90
C ILE A 14 12.70 3.86 24.25
N PHE A 15 12.85 4.60 25.36
CA PHE A 15 12.76 4.00 26.70
C PHE A 15 11.34 3.53 27.02
N THR A 16 10.33 4.30 26.61
CA THR A 16 8.92 3.92 26.71
C THR A 16 8.60 2.69 25.86
N PHE A 17 9.15 2.62 24.64
CA PHE A 17 8.99 1.48 23.76
C PHE A 17 9.62 0.20 24.33
N ILE A 18 10.81 0.29 24.91
CA ILE A 18 11.46 -0.86 25.56
C ILE A 18 10.58 -1.39 26.71
N GLY A 19 10.07 -0.50 27.58
CA GLY A 19 9.15 -0.88 28.63
C GLY A 19 7.85 -1.51 28.10
N PHE A 20 7.32 -1.01 26.98
CA PHE A 20 6.14 -1.59 26.34
C PHE A 20 6.40 -3.00 25.79
N VAL A 21 7.53 -3.21 25.12
CA VAL A 21 7.91 -4.53 24.57
C VAL A 21 8.16 -5.55 25.68
N THR A 22 8.74 -5.15 26.81
CA THR A 22 8.91 -6.07 27.96
C THR A 22 7.58 -6.49 28.58
N ASN A 23 6.58 -5.60 28.59
CA ASN A 23 5.25 -5.91 29.10
C ASN A 23 4.39 -6.71 28.10
N TYR A 24 4.64 -6.55 26.79
CA TYR A 24 3.88 -7.20 25.71
C TYR A 24 4.82 -7.82 24.65
N PRO A 25 5.43 -8.98 24.92
CA PRO A 25 6.39 -9.59 24.01
C PRO A 25 5.77 -10.06 22.68
N GLU A 26 4.45 -10.29 22.64
CA GLU A 26 3.72 -10.64 21.40
C GLU A 26 3.88 -9.56 20.30
N VAL A 27 4.09 -8.31 20.69
CA VAL A 27 4.31 -7.18 19.76
C VAL A 27 5.50 -7.43 18.84
N LEU A 28 6.52 -8.16 19.30
CA LEU A 28 7.69 -8.52 18.46
C LEU A 28 7.29 -9.40 17.28
N ILE A 29 6.31 -10.29 17.46
CA ILE A 29 5.82 -11.16 16.38
C ILE A 29 5.05 -10.32 15.36
N HIS A 30 4.20 -9.40 15.83
CA HIS A 30 3.47 -8.46 14.96
C HIS A 30 4.43 -7.54 14.18
N LEU A 31 5.45 -7.00 14.84
CA LEU A 31 6.49 -6.18 14.21
C LEU A 31 7.32 -6.98 13.21
N GLY A 32 7.72 -8.20 13.58
CA GLY A 32 8.47 -9.11 12.71
C GLY A 32 7.66 -9.48 11.47
N GLY A 33 6.38 -9.83 11.64
CA GLY A 33 5.46 -10.10 10.55
C GLY A 33 5.28 -8.90 9.63
N LEU A 34 5.10 -7.70 10.19
CA LEU A 34 5.03 -6.45 9.43
C LEU A 34 6.33 -6.21 8.64
N ALA A 35 7.49 -6.40 9.25
CA ALA A 35 8.79 -6.22 8.61
C ALA A 35 9.01 -7.22 7.46
N ILE A 36 8.67 -8.49 7.66
CA ILE A 36 8.80 -9.54 6.64
C ILE A 36 7.85 -9.24 5.47
N MET A 37 6.58 -8.97 5.75
CA MET A 37 5.60 -8.61 4.71
C MET A 37 6.01 -7.33 3.96
N GLY A 38 6.55 -6.35 4.68
CA GLY A 38 7.09 -5.11 4.10
C GLY A 38 8.27 -5.38 3.16
N ALA A 39 9.23 -6.21 3.59
CA ALA A 39 10.39 -6.59 2.78
C ALA A 39 9.98 -7.37 1.52
N LEU A 40 9.08 -8.35 1.64
CA LEU A 40 8.53 -9.09 0.50
C LEU A 40 7.78 -8.18 -0.46
N GLY A 41 6.94 -7.27 0.06
CA GLY A 41 6.21 -6.30 -0.76
C GLY A 41 7.17 -5.37 -1.53
N GLN A 42 8.25 -4.93 -0.89
CA GLN A 42 9.27 -4.10 -1.52
C GLN A 42 10.03 -4.86 -2.62
N LEU A 43 10.37 -6.13 -2.38
CA LEU A 43 11.01 -6.99 -3.37
C LEU A 43 10.10 -7.20 -4.60
N PHE A 44 8.81 -7.43 -4.39
CA PHE A 44 7.83 -7.56 -5.47
C PHE A 44 7.70 -6.28 -6.30
N ILE A 45 7.67 -5.12 -5.65
CA ILE A 45 7.65 -3.83 -6.36
C ILE A 45 8.91 -3.65 -7.20
N PHE A 46 10.08 -3.93 -6.62
CA PHE A 46 11.35 -3.84 -7.33
C PHE A 46 11.38 -4.77 -8.55
N PHE A 47 10.97 -6.03 -8.36
CA PHE A 47 10.87 -7.02 -9.43
C PHE A 47 9.92 -6.56 -10.56
N MET A 48 8.71 -6.12 -10.19
CA MET A 48 7.72 -5.61 -11.14
C MET A 48 8.23 -4.41 -11.94
N VAL A 49 8.90 -3.46 -11.29
CA VAL A 49 9.46 -2.28 -11.95
C VAL A 49 10.64 -2.66 -12.86
N SER A 50 11.48 -3.60 -12.43
CA SER A 50 12.64 -4.05 -13.20
C SER A 50 12.24 -4.80 -14.47
N GLU A 51 11.16 -5.58 -14.43
CA GLU A 51 10.79 -6.48 -15.53
C GLU A 51 9.67 -5.93 -16.42
N PHE A 52 8.68 -5.24 -15.85
CA PHE A 52 7.52 -4.70 -16.57
C PHE A 52 7.48 -3.16 -16.62
N GLY A 53 8.45 -2.50 -15.97
CA GLY A 53 8.48 -1.05 -15.85
C GLY A 53 7.52 -0.50 -14.78
N PRO A 54 7.53 0.83 -14.58
CA PRO A 54 6.78 1.47 -13.50
C PRO A 54 5.26 1.54 -13.74
N LEU A 55 4.80 1.50 -15.00
CA LEU A 55 3.38 1.63 -15.35
C LEU A 55 2.54 0.45 -14.81
N PRO A 56 2.86 -0.83 -15.09
CA PRO A 56 2.11 -1.97 -14.55
C PRO A 56 2.18 -2.05 -13.02
N CYS A 57 3.30 -1.67 -12.41
CA CYS A 57 3.42 -1.63 -10.95
C CYS A 57 2.44 -0.63 -10.31
N SER A 58 2.25 0.54 -10.93
CA SER A 58 1.28 1.55 -10.47
C SER A 58 -0.15 1.02 -10.56
N VAL A 59 -0.51 0.36 -11.68
CA VAL A 59 -1.83 -0.26 -11.87
C VAL A 59 -2.09 -1.34 -10.81
N VAL A 60 -1.12 -2.22 -10.54
CA VAL A 60 -1.28 -3.28 -9.52
C VAL A 60 -1.47 -2.69 -8.12
N THR A 61 -0.67 -1.68 -7.74
CA THR A 61 -0.78 -1.09 -6.39
C THR A 61 -2.07 -0.30 -6.18
N THR A 62 -2.57 0.38 -7.21
CA THR A 62 -3.84 1.12 -7.18
C THR A 62 -5.04 0.18 -7.15
N THR A 63 -5.01 -0.89 -7.95
CA THR A 63 -6.00 -1.97 -7.91
C THR A 63 -6.10 -2.58 -6.51
N ARG A 64 -4.94 -2.92 -5.90
CA ARG A 64 -4.89 -3.45 -4.53
C ARG A 64 -5.52 -2.49 -3.52
N LYS A 65 -5.10 -1.21 -3.53
CA LYS A 65 -5.65 -0.18 -2.61
C LYS A 65 -7.15 -0.03 -2.78
N PHE A 66 -7.63 -0.04 -4.02
CA PHE A 66 -9.04 0.07 -4.33
C PHE A 66 -9.84 -1.11 -3.76
N PHE A 67 -9.40 -2.36 -3.99
CA PHE A 67 -10.08 -3.53 -3.45
C PHE A 67 -10.11 -3.54 -1.93
N THR A 68 -9.03 -3.10 -1.26
CA THR A 68 -9.03 -2.95 0.20
C THR A 68 -10.06 -1.94 0.67
N VAL A 69 -10.23 -0.81 -0.03
CA VAL A 69 -11.26 0.19 0.29
C VAL A 69 -12.66 -0.39 0.08
N LEU A 70 -12.90 -1.07 -1.04
CA LEU A 70 -14.18 -1.72 -1.31
C LEU A 70 -14.52 -2.79 -0.26
N ALA A 71 -13.57 -3.65 0.07
CA ALA A 71 -13.73 -4.67 1.10
C ALA A 71 -14.04 -4.04 2.47
N SER A 72 -13.36 -2.95 2.82
CA SER A 72 -13.63 -2.20 4.06
C SER A 72 -15.06 -1.66 4.10
N VAL A 73 -15.56 -1.08 3.00
CA VAL A 73 -16.94 -0.58 2.92
C VAL A 73 -17.96 -1.71 3.11
N ILE A 74 -17.73 -2.86 2.46
CA ILE A 74 -18.62 -4.02 2.54
C ILE A 74 -18.63 -4.61 3.96
N ILE A 75 -17.45 -4.77 4.58
CA ILE A 75 -17.29 -5.38 5.90
C ILE A 75 -17.82 -4.47 7.02
N PHE A 76 -17.44 -3.20 7.01
CA PHE A 76 -17.86 -2.24 8.05
C PHE A 76 -19.28 -1.69 7.84
N ARG A 77 -19.94 -2.06 6.73
CA ARG A 77 -21.31 -1.65 6.36
C ARG A 77 -21.51 -0.13 6.48
N ASN A 78 -20.46 0.63 6.16
CA ASN A 78 -20.48 2.09 6.22
C ASN A 78 -21.39 2.65 5.12
N VAL A 79 -22.31 3.54 5.49
CA VAL A 79 -23.17 4.25 4.54
C VAL A 79 -22.32 5.24 3.75
N LEU A 80 -21.89 4.82 2.57
CA LEU A 80 -21.23 5.71 1.61
C LEU A 80 -22.26 6.67 1.01
N LEU A 81 -21.93 7.96 0.96
CA LEU A 81 -22.70 8.96 0.22
C LEU A 81 -22.76 8.59 -1.27
N ALA A 82 -23.86 8.91 -1.95
CA ALA A 82 -24.03 8.65 -3.38
C ALA A 82 -22.87 9.18 -4.25
N ARG A 83 -22.27 10.33 -3.86
CA ARG A 83 -21.06 10.88 -4.50
C ARG A 83 -19.83 9.97 -4.38
N GLN A 84 -19.67 9.26 -3.27
CA GLN A 84 -18.56 8.33 -3.07
C GLN A 84 -18.73 7.06 -3.91
N TRP A 85 -19.97 6.59 -4.06
CA TRP A 85 -20.30 5.50 -4.99
C TRP A 85 -20.02 5.88 -6.43
N PHE A 86 -20.40 7.10 -6.85
CA PHE A 86 -20.08 7.60 -8.18
C PHE A 86 -18.55 7.68 -8.42
N GLY A 87 -17.80 8.19 -7.45
CA GLY A 87 -16.34 8.21 -7.50
C GLY A 87 -15.72 6.80 -7.58
N ALA A 88 -16.27 5.83 -6.84
CA ALA A 88 -15.81 4.45 -6.89
C ALA A 88 -16.02 3.82 -8.27
N VAL A 89 -17.18 4.02 -8.88
CA VAL A 89 -17.48 3.54 -10.25
C VAL A 89 -16.54 4.20 -11.27
N LEU A 90 -16.32 5.50 -11.17
CA LEU A 90 -15.43 6.25 -12.08
C LEU A 90 -13.99 5.75 -12.01
N VAL A 91 -13.44 5.53 -10.80
CA VAL A 91 -12.09 4.97 -10.61
C VAL A 91 -12.00 3.56 -11.20
N PHE A 92 -13.01 2.73 -11.01
CA PHE A 92 -13.05 1.37 -11.58
C PHE A 92 -13.06 1.40 -13.11
N SER A 93 -13.91 2.23 -13.71
CA SER A 93 -13.96 2.37 -15.17
C SER A 93 -12.63 2.87 -15.73
N GLY A 94 -12.01 3.86 -15.09
CA GLY A 94 -10.69 4.36 -15.49
C GLY A 94 -9.60 3.30 -15.42
N LEU A 95 -9.57 2.51 -14.34
CA LEU A 95 -8.61 1.41 -14.17
C LEU A 95 -8.81 0.29 -15.20
N PHE A 96 -10.07 -0.11 -15.46
CA PHE A 96 -10.37 -1.08 -16.51
C PHE A 96 -9.92 -0.57 -17.88
N LEU A 97 -10.25 0.68 -18.23
CA LEU A 97 -9.80 1.28 -19.48
C LEU A 97 -8.27 1.32 -19.58
N ASP A 98 -7.57 1.67 -18.50
CA ASP A 98 -6.10 1.70 -18.49
C ASP A 98 -5.51 0.30 -18.72
N ILE A 99 -6.07 -0.76 -18.10
CA ILE A 99 -5.65 -2.15 -18.34
C ILE A 99 -5.91 -2.58 -19.79
N PHE A 100 -7.09 -2.28 -20.33
CA PHE A 100 -7.48 -2.66 -21.70
C PHE A 100 -6.67 -1.90 -22.76
N TYR A 101 -6.42 -0.60 -22.57
CA TYR A 101 -5.69 0.24 -23.53
C TYR A 101 -4.17 0.15 -23.37
N SER A 102 -3.66 -0.16 -22.17
CA SER A 102 -2.23 -0.42 -21.95
C SER A 102 -1.75 -1.64 -22.73
N LYS A 103 -2.62 -2.65 -22.96
CA LYS A 103 -2.34 -3.77 -23.87
C LYS A 103 -2.22 -3.36 -25.36
N GLY A 104 -2.73 -2.19 -25.75
CA GLY A 104 -2.78 -1.72 -27.14
C GLY A 104 -1.70 -0.72 -27.54
N LYS A 105 -0.88 -0.23 -26.61
CA LYS A 105 0.25 0.65 -26.94
C LYS A 105 1.50 -0.19 -27.24
N SER A 106 1.63 -0.59 -28.50
CA SER A 106 2.93 -0.89 -29.11
C SER A 106 3.94 0.19 -28.67
N PRO A 107 5.18 -0.18 -28.32
CA PRO A 107 6.16 0.80 -27.86
C PRO A 107 6.36 1.83 -28.96
N ILE A 108 6.03 3.09 -28.69
CA ILE A 108 6.44 4.20 -29.54
C ILE A 108 7.95 4.31 -29.37
N LYS A 109 8.66 3.70 -30.31
CA LYS A 109 10.11 3.79 -30.50
C LYS A 109 10.45 5.28 -30.71
N LYS A 110 11.18 5.88 -29.78
CA LYS A 110 12.02 7.05 -30.03
C LYS A 110 13.42 6.73 -29.56
#